data_AF-A0A7T5R0G9-F1
#
_entry.id   AF-A0A7T5R0G9-F1
#
_cell.length_a   1.000
_cell.length_b   1.000
_cell.length_c   1.000
_cell.angle_alpha   90.00
_cell.angle_beta   90.00
_cell.angle_gamma   90.00
#
_symmetry.space_group_name_H-M   'P 1'
#
loop_
_entity.id
_entity.type
_entity.pdbx_description
1 polymer ?
#
loop_
_entity_poly.entity_id
_entity_poly.type
_entity_poly.pdbx_seq_one_letter_code
_entity_poly.pdbx_strand_id
1 'polypeptide(L)'
;MRKSAAIDILVLGMAAFIGGFGVNGMLAGTGMAEEIRARTNFFRVADAYNRKGIEMYVDRGSPGQVFYDMDEGMRLQMGIYPPNPQHPPKEIDLPLMALSDQGGEIRLLCRLDGIGTNNSPLVIMKDSKGQNRLIMGLALADEGEEAFLTAFDAAGKQIDVVGRFVNPAQAAAEKKGLKLKLPWQKG
;
A
#
# COMPACT_ATOMS: atom_id res chain seq x y z
N MET A 1 -33.80 -21.30 10.07
CA MET A 1 -32.84 -20.39 10.72
C MET A 1 -31.54 -20.40 9.93
N ARG A 2 -31.23 -19.33 9.18
CA ARG A 2 -29.97 -19.16 8.44
C ARG A 2 -29.05 -18.27 9.27
N LYS A 3 -28.07 -18.84 9.97
CA LYS A 3 -27.01 -18.11 10.67
C LYS A 3 -25.70 -18.87 10.51
N SER A 4 -24.65 -18.16 10.05
CA SER A 4 -23.22 -18.28 10.44
C SER A 4 -22.17 -18.35 9.32
N ALA A 5 -22.49 -18.49 8.03
CA ALA A 5 -21.44 -18.59 6.99
C ALA A 5 -20.52 -17.34 6.87
N ALA A 6 -21.02 -16.15 7.25
CA ALA A 6 -20.24 -14.91 7.23
C ALA A 6 -19.25 -14.79 8.41
N ILE A 7 -19.50 -15.48 9.53
CA ILE A 7 -18.64 -15.42 10.71
C ILE A 7 -17.42 -16.34 10.51
N ASP A 8 -17.60 -17.48 9.84
CA ASP A 8 -16.52 -18.46 9.64
C ASP A 8 -15.44 -17.96 8.66
N ILE A 9 -15.81 -17.19 7.63
CA ILE A 9 -14.85 -16.58 6.69
C ILE A 9 -14.07 -15.43 7.35
N LEU A 10 -14.74 -14.66 8.22
CA LEU A 10 -14.10 -13.57 8.96
C LEU A 10 -13.09 -14.13 9.99
N VAL A 11 -13.41 -15.24 10.64
CA VAL A 11 -12.52 -15.93 11.60
C VAL A 11 -11.33 -16.59 10.89
N LEU A 12 -11.51 -17.17 9.69
CA LEU A 12 -10.39 -17.67 8.88
C LEU A 12 -9.49 -16.53 8.35
N GLY A 13 -10.07 -15.40 7.95
CA GLY A 13 -9.33 -14.21 7.56
C GLY A 13 -8.54 -13.58 8.71
N MET A 14 -9.09 -13.57 9.92
CA MET A 14 -8.39 -13.09 11.12
C MET A 14 -7.35 -14.08 11.64
N ALA A 15 -7.53 -15.39 11.45
CA ALA A 15 -6.50 -16.39 11.75
C ALA A 15 -5.29 -16.27 10.79
N ALA A 16 -5.48 -15.80 9.56
CA ALA A 16 -4.37 -15.45 8.67
C ALA A 16 -3.66 -14.14 9.06
N PHE A 17 -4.36 -13.25 9.77
CA PHE A 17 -3.82 -11.97 10.23
C PHE A 17 -3.16 -12.03 11.62
N ILE A 18 -3.59 -12.96 12.50
CA ILE A 18 -3.09 -13.12 13.88
C ILE A 18 -2.34 -14.46 14.08
N GLY A 19 -2.57 -15.47 13.24
CA GLY A 19 -1.98 -16.82 13.37
C GLY A 19 -0.55 -17.00 12.85
N GLY A 20 0.12 -15.93 12.46
CA GLY A 20 1.52 -15.96 11.99
C GLY A 20 2.56 -16.35 13.05
N PHE A 21 2.16 -16.53 14.31
CA PHE A 21 3.06 -16.92 15.41
C PHE A 21 2.70 -18.24 16.12
N GLY A 22 1.75 -19.03 15.60
CA GLY A 22 1.20 -20.20 16.32
C GLY A 22 1.47 -21.60 15.75
N VAL A 23 1.98 -21.77 14.53
CA VAL A 23 1.98 -23.10 13.85
C VAL A 23 3.34 -23.79 13.84
N ASN A 24 4.29 -23.37 14.68
CA ASN A 24 5.55 -24.12 14.87
C ASN A 24 5.39 -25.41 15.71
N GLY A 25 4.17 -25.77 16.15
CA GLY A 25 3.93 -26.94 17.01
C GLY A 25 3.17 -28.11 16.38
N MET A 26 2.64 -28.01 15.16
CA MET A 26 1.71 -29.03 14.63
C MET A 26 1.96 -29.54 13.21
N LEU A 27 3.11 -29.23 12.62
CA LEU A 27 3.57 -29.85 11.37
C LEU A 27 5.01 -30.37 11.51
N ALA A 28 5.33 -30.93 12.68
CA ALA A 28 6.48 -31.82 12.83
C ALA A 28 6.12 -33.15 12.14
N GLY A 29 6.44 -33.28 10.85
CA GLY A 29 6.24 -34.54 10.14
C GLY A 29 6.21 -34.40 8.64
N THR A 30 7.39 -34.30 8.03
CA THR A 30 7.83 -34.81 6.72
C THR A 30 8.79 -33.80 6.07
N GLY A 31 10.00 -34.28 5.73
CA GLY A 31 11.12 -33.48 5.24
C GLY A 31 10.89 -32.74 3.90
N MET A 32 9.68 -32.71 3.35
CA MET A 32 9.34 -31.87 2.19
C MET A 32 8.98 -30.42 2.57
N ALA A 33 8.57 -30.16 3.81
CA ALA A 33 8.31 -28.80 4.27
C ALA A 33 9.59 -27.98 4.52
N GLU A 34 10.73 -28.66 4.76
CA GLU A 34 12.02 -28.02 4.99
C GLU A 34 12.69 -27.57 3.69
N GLU A 35 12.50 -28.28 2.57
CA GLU A 35 13.14 -27.95 1.30
C GLU A 35 12.44 -26.81 0.54
N ILE A 36 11.11 -26.70 0.65
CA ILE A 36 10.35 -25.55 0.11
C ILE A 36 10.70 -24.23 0.84
N ARG A 37 11.12 -24.33 2.11
CA ARG A 37 11.56 -23.17 2.93
C ARG A 37 12.93 -22.60 2.56
N ALA A 38 13.74 -23.31 1.78
CA ALA A 38 15.17 -22.97 1.65
C ALA A 38 15.53 -22.09 0.42
N ARG A 39 14.65 -21.90 -0.56
CA ARG A 39 15.03 -21.22 -1.83
C ARG A 39 14.00 -20.31 -2.50
N THR A 40 12.79 -20.21 -1.98
CA THR A 40 11.75 -19.36 -2.61
C THR A 40 11.36 -18.23 -1.68
N ASN A 41 11.66 -17.00 -2.09
CA ASN A 41 11.24 -15.76 -1.40
C ASN A 41 9.74 -15.49 -1.56
N PHE A 42 8.94 -16.47 -2.00
CA PHE A 42 7.52 -16.30 -2.25
C PHE A 42 6.71 -17.58 -2.07
N PHE A 43 5.46 -17.41 -1.65
CA PHE A 43 4.39 -18.40 -1.62
C PHE A 43 3.33 -17.98 -2.65
N ARG A 44 2.87 -18.92 -3.50
CA ARG A 44 1.90 -18.61 -4.57
C ARG A 44 0.73 -19.59 -4.58
N VAL A 45 -0.47 -19.05 -4.63
CA VAL A 45 -1.70 -19.77 -4.97
C VAL A 45 -2.01 -19.50 -6.44
N ALA A 46 -2.12 -20.56 -7.23
CA ALA A 46 -2.46 -20.52 -8.65
C ALA A 46 -3.71 -21.35 -8.94
N ASP A 47 -4.37 -21.07 -10.06
CA ASP A 47 -5.52 -21.86 -10.51
C ASP A 47 -5.11 -23.17 -11.22
N ALA A 48 -6.09 -23.94 -11.69
CA ALA A 48 -5.86 -25.20 -12.41
C ALA A 48 -5.09 -25.03 -13.74
N TYR A 49 -5.04 -23.81 -14.28
CA TYR A 49 -4.30 -23.44 -15.49
C TYR A 49 -2.94 -22.81 -15.17
N ASN A 50 -2.50 -22.87 -13.92
CA ASN A 50 -1.25 -22.31 -13.42
C ASN A 50 -1.18 -20.76 -13.47
N ARG A 51 -2.33 -20.08 -13.62
CA ARG A 51 -2.41 -18.62 -13.59
C ARG A 51 -2.27 -18.10 -12.17
N LYS A 52 -1.66 -16.93 -12.03
CA LYS A 52 -1.46 -16.29 -10.72
C LYS A 52 -2.80 -15.92 -10.09
N GLY A 53 -3.03 -16.34 -8.85
CA GLY A 53 -4.18 -15.89 -8.04
C GLY A 53 -3.73 -14.98 -6.92
N ILE A 54 -2.93 -15.52 -5.99
CA ILE A 54 -2.36 -14.78 -4.85
C ILE A 54 -0.87 -15.09 -4.78
N GLU A 55 -0.05 -14.07 -4.59
CA GLU A 55 1.38 -14.21 -4.31
C GLU A 55 1.71 -13.48 -3.02
N MET A 56 2.46 -14.11 -2.14
CA MET A 56 3.05 -13.53 -0.94
C MET A 56 4.55 -13.63 -1.08
N TYR A 57 5.30 -12.57 -0.83
CA TYR A 57 6.74 -12.57 -1.04
C TYR A 57 7.48 -11.74 0.01
N VAL A 58 8.80 -11.92 0.07
CA VAL A 58 9.72 -11.05 0.79
C VAL A 58 10.75 -10.52 -0.20
N ASP A 59 10.73 -9.22 -0.46
CA ASP A 59 11.69 -8.55 -1.34
C ASP A 59 12.61 -7.65 -0.51
N ARG A 60 13.92 -7.95 -0.50
CA ARG A 60 14.94 -7.22 0.28
C ARG A 60 14.57 -7.02 1.77
N GLY A 61 13.87 -7.99 2.34
CA GLY A 61 13.41 -7.94 3.74
C GLY A 61 12.01 -7.34 3.93
N SER A 62 11.42 -6.76 2.89
CA SER A 62 10.07 -6.18 2.96
C SER A 62 9.02 -7.20 2.49
N PRO A 63 8.07 -7.58 3.37
CA PRO A 63 7.01 -8.50 3.00
C PRO A 63 5.96 -7.80 2.12
N GLY A 64 5.39 -8.57 1.18
CA GLY A 64 4.32 -8.13 0.30
C GLY A 64 3.34 -9.26 -0.02
N GLN A 65 2.13 -8.85 -0.42
CA GLN A 65 1.08 -9.72 -0.90
C GLN A 65 0.41 -9.05 -2.11
N VAL A 66 0.19 -9.82 -3.17
CA VAL A 66 -0.46 -9.37 -4.39
C VAL A 66 -1.58 -10.32 -4.76
N PHE A 67 -2.71 -9.76 -5.17
CA PHE A 67 -3.84 -10.46 -5.77
C PHE A 67 -3.90 -10.10 -7.24
N TYR A 68 -4.08 -11.13 -8.07
CA TYR A 68 -4.14 -11.02 -9.51
C TYR A 68 -5.55 -11.34 -10.01
N ASP A 69 -5.88 -10.82 -11.19
CA ASP A 69 -7.06 -11.23 -11.93
C ASP A 69 -6.80 -12.45 -12.84
N MET A 70 -7.77 -12.76 -13.70
CA MET A 70 -7.73 -13.87 -14.66
C MET A 70 -6.70 -13.72 -15.78
N ASP A 71 -6.24 -12.49 -16.03
CA ASP A 71 -5.26 -12.10 -17.03
C ASP A 71 -3.87 -11.84 -16.40
N GLU A 72 -3.70 -12.24 -15.13
CA GLU A 72 -2.51 -11.99 -14.31
C GLU A 72 -2.18 -10.50 -14.08
N GLY A 73 -3.16 -9.62 -14.26
CA GLY A 73 -3.09 -8.22 -13.88
C GLY A 73 -3.17 -8.06 -12.36
N MET A 74 -2.23 -7.30 -11.78
CA MET A 74 -2.27 -6.95 -10.36
C MET A 74 -3.51 -6.11 -10.05
N ARG A 75 -4.27 -6.49 -9.01
CA ARG A 75 -5.51 -5.81 -8.59
C ARG A 75 -5.45 -5.21 -7.21
N LEU A 76 -4.83 -5.93 -6.29
CA LEU A 76 -4.64 -5.49 -4.92
C LEU A 76 -3.21 -5.85 -4.51
N GLN A 77 -2.48 -4.86 -4.01
CA GLN A 77 -1.19 -5.05 -3.37
C GLN A 77 -1.30 -4.59 -1.93
N MET A 78 -0.70 -5.35 -1.03
CA MET A 78 -0.48 -4.96 0.36
C MET A 78 0.96 -5.28 0.71
N GLY A 79 1.56 -4.52 1.61
CA GLY A 79 2.90 -4.82 2.06
C GLY A 79 3.60 -3.62 2.63
N ILE A 80 4.91 -3.66 2.56
CA ILE A 80 5.81 -2.64 3.06
C ILE A 80 6.64 -2.12 1.91
N TYR A 81 6.90 -0.82 1.86
CA TYR A 81 7.77 -0.25 0.85
C TYR A 81 9.16 -0.89 0.92
N PRO A 82 9.63 -1.53 -0.18
CA PRO A 82 10.97 -2.08 -0.20
C PRO A 82 12.00 -0.96 -0.17
N PRO A 83 13.22 -1.24 0.31
CA PRO A 83 14.35 -0.33 0.19
C PRO A 83 14.55 0.03 -1.29
N ASN A 84 14.22 1.27 -1.65
CA ASN A 84 14.42 1.81 -2.99
C ASN A 84 15.60 2.79 -2.96
N PRO A 85 16.75 2.48 -3.58
CA PRO A 85 17.92 3.35 -3.62
C PRO A 85 17.67 4.71 -4.32
N GLN A 86 16.62 4.80 -5.14
CA GLN A 86 16.23 6.01 -5.88
C GLN A 86 15.20 6.87 -5.15
N HIS A 87 14.53 6.36 -4.11
CA HIS A 87 13.65 7.15 -3.26
C HIS A 87 14.35 7.51 -1.96
N PRO A 88 14.07 8.68 -1.37
CA PRO A 88 14.64 9.04 -0.08
C PRO A 88 14.32 7.92 0.94
N PRO A 89 15.23 7.62 1.89
CA PRO A 89 15.07 6.54 2.88
C PRO A 89 13.84 6.69 3.79
N LYS A 90 13.15 7.82 3.64
CA LYS A 90 12.01 8.26 4.41
C LYS A 90 10.79 7.35 4.30
N GLU A 91 10.57 6.72 3.16
CA GLU A 91 9.38 5.86 2.95
C GLU A 91 9.66 4.35 3.10
N ILE A 92 10.91 3.98 3.42
CA ILE A 92 11.28 2.57 3.63
C ILE A 92 10.57 2.04 4.88
N ASP A 93 10.16 0.78 4.85
CA ASP A 93 9.51 0.10 5.97
C ASP A 93 8.12 0.64 6.36
N LEU A 94 7.52 1.50 5.52
CA LEU A 94 6.16 1.98 5.73
C LEU A 94 5.13 1.06 5.04
N PRO A 95 3.99 0.77 5.71
CA PRO A 95 2.96 -0.07 5.15
C PRO A 95 2.19 0.66 4.04
N LEU A 96 1.73 -0.12 3.06
CA LEU A 96 0.89 0.33 1.97
C LEU A 96 -0.18 -0.70 1.61
N MET A 97 -1.25 -0.20 1.00
CA MET A 97 -2.26 -0.95 0.27
C MET A 97 -2.59 -0.20 -1.01
N ALA A 98 -2.53 -0.87 -2.16
CA ALA A 98 -2.83 -0.28 -3.46
C ALA A 98 -3.89 -1.11 -4.20
N LEU A 99 -4.82 -0.42 -4.85
CA LEU A 99 -5.74 -1.01 -5.83
C LEU A 99 -5.37 -0.55 -7.23
N SER A 100 -5.31 -1.50 -8.16
CA SER A 100 -4.96 -1.26 -9.55
C SER A 100 -6.11 -1.60 -10.50
N ASP A 101 -6.19 -0.86 -11.60
CA ASP A 101 -7.17 -1.11 -12.64
C ASP A 101 -6.74 -2.22 -13.62
N GLN A 102 -7.46 -2.37 -14.74
CA GLN A 102 -7.17 -3.45 -15.70
C GLN A 102 -5.87 -3.26 -16.46
N GLY A 103 -5.35 -2.04 -16.54
CA GLY A 103 -4.03 -1.76 -17.10
C GLY A 103 -2.89 -1.96 -16.10
N GLY A 104 -3.19 -2.33 -14.84
CA GLY A 104 -2.21 -2.40 -13.76
C GLY A 104 -1.89 -1.05 -13.11
N GLU A 105 -2.57 0.02 -13.52
CA GLU A 105 -2.34 1.36 -12.99
C GLU A 105 -3.02 1.54 -11.63
N ILE A 106 -2.27 2.04 -10.65
CA ILE A 106 -2.81 2.28 -9.30
C ILE A 106 -3.87 3.37 -9.35
N ARG A 107 -5.08 3.05 -8.86
CA ARG A 107 -6.23 3.96 -8.75
C ARG A 107 -6.52 4.40 -7.32
N LEU A 108 -6.16 3.60 -6.33
CA LEU A 108 -6.25 3.92 -4.91
C LEU A 108 -4.97 3.48 -4.22
N LEU A 109 -4.39 4.36 -3.40
CA LEU A 109 -3.23 4.05 -2.57
C LEU A 109 -3.50 4.53 -1.15
N CYS A 110 -3.50 3.61 -0.20
CA CYS A 110 -3.49 3.88 1.23
C CYS A 110 -2.08 3.60 1.75
N ARG A 111 -1.44 4.55 2.42
CA ARG A 111 -0.08 4.39 2.92
C ARG A 111 0.18 5.26 4.14
N LEU A 112 1.26 5.00 4.86
CA LEU A 112 1.85 6.00 5.74
C LEU A 112 2.83 6.87 4.94
N ASP A 113 2.86 8.16 5.23
CA ASP A 113 3.82 9.09 4.62
C ASP A 113 5.08 9.22 5.44
N GLY A 114 6.23 8.98 4.81
CA GLY A 114 7.52 9.03 5.48
C GLY A 114 8.20 10.39 5.47
N ILE A 115 7.62 11.39 4.81
CA ILE A 115 8.32 12.66 4.59
C ILE A 115 8.38 13.48 5.89
N GLY A 116 7.35 13.36 6.73
CA GLY A 116 7.19 13.97 8.05
C GLY A 116 7.79 13.20 9.22
N THR A 117 7.57 13.70 10.44
CA THR A 117 7.95 13.00 11.68
C THR A 117 6.92 11.99 12.15
N ASN A 118 5.68 12.08 11.66
CA ASN A 118 4.53 11.44 12.28
C ASN A 118 4.03 10.18 11.54
N ASN A 119 4.70 9.74 10.46
CA ASN A 119 4.25 8.62 9.62
C ASN A 119 2.75 8.68 9.31
N SER A 120 2.24 9.86 8.98
CA SER A 120 0.81 10.14 8.98
C SER A 120 0.09 9.37 7.87
N PRO A 121 -1.14 8.88 8.13
CA PRO A 121 -1.88 8.11 7.14
C PRO A 121 -2.35 8.98 5.99
N LEU A 122 -2.22 8.44 4.77
CA LEU A 122 -2.64 9.05 3.52
C LEU A 122 -3.48 8.08 2.70
N VAL A 123 -4.54 8.61 2.09
CA VAL A 123 -5.31 7.96 1.03
C VAL A 123 -5.24 8.84 -0.22
N ILE A 124 -4.81 8.24 -1.33
CA ILE A 124 -4.60 8.90 -2.61
C ILE A 124 -5.45 8.19 -3.66
N MET A 125 -6.36 8.92 -4.31
CA MET A 125 -7.13 8.44 -5.45
C MET A 125 -6.59 9.04 -6.74
N LYS A 126 -6.44 8.21 -7.76
CA LYS A 126 -5.88 8.58 -9.06
C LYS A 126 -6.90 8.39 -10.18
N ASP A 127 -6.86 9.28 -11.17
CA ASP A 127 -7.62 9.08 -12.40
C ASP A 127 -6.97 8.05 -13.33
N SER A 128 -7.59 7.86 -14.49
CA SER A 128 -7.14 6.93 -15.54
C SER A 128 -5.71 7.14 -16.05
N LYS A 129 -5.15 8.34 -15.85
CA LYS A 129 -3.79 8.72 -16.28
C LYS A 129 -2.77 8.67 -15.14
N GLY A 130 -3.17 8.19 -13.96
CA GLY A 130 -2.32 8.12 -12.78
C GLY A 130 -2.20 9.45 -12.02
N GLN A 131 -2.96 10.48 -12.42
CA GLN A 131 -2.95 11.79 -11.78
C GLN A 131 -3.80 11.78 -10.52
N ASN A 132 -3.31 12.39 -9.45
CA ASN A 132 -4.05 12.47 -8.19
C ASN A 132 -5.32 13.31 -8.38
N ARG A 133 -6.46 12.79 -7.92
CA ARG A 133 -7.77 13.47 -7.93
C ARG A 133 -8.24 13.84 -6.55
N LEU A 134 -7.86 13.04 -5.57
CA LEU A 134 -8.21 13.22 -4.18
C LEU A 134 -7.05 12.72 -3.32
N ILE A 135 -6.67 13.52 -2.32
CA ILE A 135 -5.73 13.14 -1.27
C ILE A 135 -6.38 13.51 0.05
N MET A 136 -6.41 12.59 1.00
CA MET A 136 -6.87 12.85 2.36
C MET A 136 -6.00 12.12 3.37
N GLY A 137 -5.98 12.62 4.59
CA GLY A 137 -5.15 12.08 5.65
C GLY A 137 -5.00 13.06 6.78
N LEU A 138 -3.90 12.91 7.52
CA LEU A 138 -3.52 13.81 8.61
C LEU A 138 -2.30 14.64 8.21
N ALA A 139 -2.21 15.86 8.72
CA ALA A 139 -1.17 16.82 8.38
C ALA A 139 0.24 16.24 8.56
N LEU A 140 1.05 16.31 7.48
CA LEU A 140 2.35 15.65 7.39
C LEU A 140 3.47 16.31 8.20
N ALA A 141 3.28 17.57 8.62
CA ALA A 141 4.35 18.40 9.17
C ALA A 141 4.00 19.07 10.51
N ASP A 142 2.78 18.85 11.02
CA ASP A 142 2.30 19.47 12.26
C ASP A 142 2.09 18.40 13.34
N GLU A 143 2.49 18.71 14.57
CA GLU A 143 2.26 17.85 15.76
C GLU A 143 0.76 17.57 16.00
N GLY A 144 -0.12 18.45 15.51
CA GLY A 144 -1.56 18.35 15.70
C GLY A 144 -2.27 17.32 14.81
N GLU A 145 -1.58 16.76 13.79
CA GLU A 145 -2.16 15.78 12.86
C GLU A 145 -3.54 16.18 12.32
N GLU A 146 -3.72 17.46 11.99
CA GLU A 146 -5.03 17.95 11.54
C GLU A 146 -5.49 17.22 10.28
N ALA A 147 -6.77 16.83 10.28
CA ALA A 147 -7.35 16.15 9.13
C ALA A 147 -7.42 17.10 7.93
N PHE A 148 -7.09 16.58 6.75
CA PHE A 148 -7.26 17.30 5.50
C PHE A 148 -7.92 16.43 4.43
N LEU A 149 -8.57 17.11 3.49
CA LEU A 149 -9.11 16.55 2.27
C LEU A 149 -8.88 17.56 1.15
N THR A 150 -8.15 17.14 0.15
CA THR A 150 -7.77 17.96 -1.00
C THR A 150 -8.19 17.25 -2.28
N ALA A 151 -8.94 17.96 -3.12
CA ALA A 151 -9.27 17.52 -4.47
C ALA A 151 -8.36 18.21 -5.49
N PHE A 152 -8.24 17.62 -6.67
CA PHE A 152 -7.56 18.22 -7.82
C PHE A 152 -8.53 18.29 -8.98
N ASP A 153 -8.52 19.41 -9.72
CA ASP A 153 -9.31 19.55 -10.95
C ASP A 153 -8.62 18.89 -12.16
N ALA A 154 -9.26 18.87 -13.33
CA ALA A 154 -8.73 18.25 -14.55
C ALA A 154 -7.37 18.83 -15.01
N ALA A 155 -7.02 20.04 -14.58
CA ALA A 155 -5.75 20.69 -14.86
C ALA A 155 -4.70 20.45 -13.76
N GLY A 156 -5.03 19.66 -12.73
CA GLY A 156 -4.17 19.41 -11.57
C GLY A 156 -4.15 20.56 -10.56
N LYS A 157 -5.09 21.51 -10.64
CA LYS A 157 -5.20 22.59 -9.65
C LYS A 157 -5.76 22.02 -8.35
N GLN A 158 -5.08 22.32 -7.25
CA GLN A 158 -5.47 21.95 -5.90
C GLN A 158 -6.71 22.73 -5.43
N ILE A 159 -7.66 22.01 -4.83
CA ILE A 159 -8.86 22.53 -4.19
C ILE A 159 -8.90 21.92 -2.79
N ASP A 160 -8.63 22.73 -1.77
CA ASP A 160 -8.71 22.30 -0.38
C ASP A 160 -10.18 22.30 0.06
N VAL A 161 -10.69 21.12 0.43
CA VAL A 161 -12.08 20.93 0.88
C VAL A 161 -12.17 21.06 2.39
N VAL A 162 -11.23 20.42 3.10
CA VAL A 162 -11.05 20.51 4.56
C VAL A 162 -9.56 20.57 4.84
N GLY A 163 -9.14 21.43 5.78
CA GLY A 163 -7.72 21.62 6.07
C GLY A 163 -6.93 22.05 4.83
N ARG A 164 -5.61 21.89 4.85
CA ARG A 164 -4.78 22.10 3.66
C ARG A 164 -3.74 21.00 3.58
N PHE A 165 -3.70 20.31 2.44
CA PHE A 165 -2.56 19.44 2.15
C PHE A 165 -1.35 20.32 1.84
N VAL A 166 -0.35 20.28 2.70
CA VAL A 166 0.97 20.86 2.45
C VAL A 166 1.99 19.75 2.47
N ASN A 167 2.62 19.48 1.32
CA ASN A 167 3.76 18.57 1.32
C ASN A 167 4.92 19.21 2.10
N PRO A 168 5.66 18.47 2.96
CA PRO A 168 6.77 19.04 3.72
C PRO A 168 7.85 19.70 2.84
N ALA A 169 8.09 19.21 1.62
CA ALA A 169 8.99 19.84 0.65
C ALA A 169 8.45 21.19 0.12
N GLN A 170 7.13 21.31 -0.05
CA GLN A 170 6.48 22.60 -0.35
C GLN A 170 6.55 23.53 0.85
N ALA A 171 6.26 23.06 2.06
CA ALA A 171 6.38 23.87 3.28
C ALA A 171 7.81 24.41 3.46
N ALA A 172 8.82 23.56 3.23
CA ALA A 172 10.23 23.95 3.31
C ALA A 172 10.64 24.95 2.21
N ALA A 173 10.06 24.84 1.02
CA ALA A 173 10.29 25.77 -0.08
C ALA A 173 9.57 27.11 0.17
N GLU A 174 8.32 27.10 0.62
CA GLU A 174 7.55 28.29 0.98
C GLU A 174 8.25 29.08 2.10
N LYS A 175 8.78 28.41 3.13
CA LYS A 175 9.62 29.04 4.18
C LYS A 175 10.88 29.70 3.63
N LYS A 176 11.37 29.28 2.46
CA LYS A 176 12.52 29.86 1.75
C LYS A 176 12.11 30.83 0.63
N GLY A 177 10.83 31.16 0.49
CA GLY A 177 10.30 32.01 -0.58
C GLY A 177 10.32 31.36 -1.97
N LEU A 178 10.49 30.04 -2.05
CA LEU A 178 10.58 29.27 -3.28
C LEU A 178 9.25 28.57 -3.58
N LYS A 179 8.78 28.66 -4.83
CA LYS A 179 7.65 27.85 -5.31
C LYS A 179 8.15 26.51 -5.85
N LEU A 180 8.04 25.45 -5.05
CA LEU A 180 8.38 24.11 -5.49
C LEU A 180 7.18 23.46 -6.19
N LYS A 181 7.34 23.10 -7.47
CA LYS A 181 6.43 22.16 -8.14
C LYS A 181 6.86 20.74 -7.78
N LEU A 182 5.96 19.98 -7.16
CA LEU A 182 6.23 18.59 -6.80
C LEU A 182 6.33 17.71 -8.05
N PRO A 183 7.09 16.61 -8.03
CA PRO A 183 7.29 15.76 -9.20
C PRO A 183 5.98 15.18 -9.77
N TRP A 184 4.96 14.97 -8.94
CA TRP A 184 3.60 14.56 -9.34
C TRP A 184 2.68 15.73 -9.76
N GLN A 185 3.18 16.96 -9.77
CA GLN A 185 2.51 18.15 -10.32
C GLN A 185 3.05 18.55 -11.71
N LYS A 186 3.95 17.75 -12.30
CA LYS A 186 4.23 17.81 -13.73
C LYS A 186 3.25 16.87 -14.42
N GLY A 187 2.43 17.43 -15.31
CA GLY A 187 1.40 16.73 -16.07
C GLY A 187 1.94 15.58 -16.90
#